data_AF-A0A4S8KTM6-F1
#
_entry.id   AF-A0A4S8KTM6-F1
#
_cell.length_a   1.000
_cell.length_b   1.000
_cell.length_c   1.000
_cell.angle_alpha   90.00
_cell.angle_beta   90.00
_cell.angle_gamma   90.00
#
_symmetry.space_group_name_H-M   'P 1'
#
loop_
_entity.id
_entity.type
_entity.pdbx_description
1 polymer ?
#
loop_
_entity_poly.entity_id
_entity_poly.type
_entity_poly.pdbx_seq_one_letter_code
_entity_poly.pdbx_strand_id
1 'polypeptide(L)' 'CFMCNDPTHVIRDCKFYNDFMDKGWIKRGDQGKIYFKDGVFVPQAGAGEARKDKILEYAKNKGWA' A
#
# COMPACT_ATOMS: atom_id res chain seq x y z
N CYS A 1 -0.25 11.20 5.50
CA CYS A 1 0.10 9.83 5.09
C CYS A 1 -0.75 9.34 3.90
N PHE A 2 -0.14 9.13 2.73
CA PHE A 2 -0.84 8.64 1.53
C PHE A 2 -1.21 7.14 1.57
N MET A 3 -0.80 6.40 2.61
CA MET A 3 -1.18 4.99 2.77
C MET A 3 -2.53 4.85 3.46
N CYS A 4 -2.72 5.55 4.59
CA CYS A 4 -3.89 5.40 5.46
C CYS A 4 -4.77 6.67 5.58
N ASN A 5 -4.48 7.71 4.80
CA ASN A 5 -5.15 9.03 4.82
C ASN A 5 -5.05 9.81 6.13
N ASP A 6 -4.21 9.37 7.06
CA ASP A 6 -3.94 10.09 8.31
C ASP A 6 -2.94 11.24 8.08
N PRO A 7 -3.28 12.50 8.39
CA PRO A 7 -2.41 13.65 8.15
C PRO A 7 -1.22 13.78 9.13
N THR A 8 -1.23 13.06 10.25
CA THR A 8 -0.27 13.24 11.37
C THR A 8 1.13 12.66 11.10
N HIS A 9 1.28 11.81 10.07
CA HIS A 9 2.54 11.15 9.76
C HIS A 9 2.80 11.02 8.24
N VAL A 10 4.06 10.79 7.89
CA VAL A 10 4.49 10.49 6.51
C VAL A 10 4.38 8.98 6.24
N ILE A 11 4.42 8.58 4.96
CA ILE A 11 4.22 7.17 4.57
C ILE A 11 5.24 6.21 5.19
N ARG A 12 6.48 6.68 5.43
CA ARG A 12 7.57 5.87 6.01
C ARG A 12 7.29 5.46 7.47
N ASP A 13 6.55 6.28 8.21
CA ASP A 13 6.18 6.01 9.61
C ASP A 13 4.80 5.33 9.70
N CYS A 14 4.19 4.99 8.56
CA CYS A 14 2.89 4.37 8.55
C CYS A 14 2.98 2.88 8.86
N LYS A 15 2.35 2.45 9.96
CA LYS A 15 2.28 1.04 10.36
C LYS A 15 1.79 0.11 9.25
N PHE A 16 0.79 0.53 8.47
CA PHE A 16 0.24 -0.29 7.37
C PHE A 16 1.22 -0.43 6.22
N TYR A 17 1.96 0.64 5.88
CA TYR A 17 2.98 0.56 4.85
C TYR A 17 4.09 -0.41 5.27
N ASN A 18 4.57 -0.29 6.51
CA ASN A 18 5.61 -1.17 7.03
C ASN A 18 5.14 -2.63 7.12
N ASP A 19 3.92 -2.88 7.60
CA ASP A 19 3.32 -4.23 7.63
C ASP A 19 3.20 -4.86 6.23
N PHE A 20 2.72 -4.11 5.22
CA PHE A 20 2.61 -4.65 3.87
C PHE A 20 3.95 -4.88 3.17
N MET A 21 4.97 -4.07 3.53
CA MET A 21 6.34 -4.28 3.06
C MET A 21 6.96 -5.52 3.74
N ASP A 22 6.74 -5.71 5.05
CA ASP A 22 7.23 -6.86 5.83
C ASP A 22 6.61 -8.18 5.36
N LYS A 23 5.29 -8.19 5.15
CA LYS A 23 4.57 -9.31 4.50
C LYS A 23 4.97 -9.55 3.05
N GLY A 24 5.75 -8.64 2.45
CA GLY A 24 6.15 -8.70 1.06
C GLY A 24 4.97 -8.63 0.08
N TRP A 25 3.85 -8.02 0.48
CA TRP A 25 2.68 -7.83 -0.39
C TRP A 25 2.90 -6.69 -1.38
N ILE A 26 3.70 -5.70 -0.99
CA ILE A 26 4.07 -4.56 -1.81
C ILE A 26 5.59 -4.39 -1.86
N LYS A 27 6.06 -3.72 -2.91
CA LYS A 27 7.45 -3.34 -3.13
C LYS A 27 7.53 -1.89 -3.60
N ARG A 28 8.64 -1.23 -3.25
CA ARG A 28 8.94 0.12 -3.74
C ARG A 28 9.61 0.02 -5.10
N GLY A 29 9.08 0.74 -6.08
CA GLY A 29 9.70 0.92 -7.39
C GLY A 29 10.27 2.33 -7.55
N ASP A 30 10.63 2.65 -8.80
CA ASP A 30 11.19 3.95 -9.15
C ASP A 30 10.30 5.14 -8.78
N GLN A 31 10.96 6.26 -8.46
CA GLN A 31 10.31 7.54 -8.18
C GLN A 31 9.24 7.47 -7.09
N GLY A 32 9.38 6.56 -6.13
CA GLY A 32 8.44 6.42 -5.01
C GLY A 32 7.13 5.72 -5.36
N LYS A 33 7.03 5.09 -6.53
CA LYS A 33 5.90 4.22 -6.90
C LYS A 33 5.87 2.97 -6.02
N ILE A 34 4.68 2.46 -5.79
CA ILE A 34 4.46 1.22 -5.05
C ILE A 34 3.83 0.23 -6.02
N TYR A 35 4.32 -1.00 -5.99
CA TYR A 35 3.82 -2.11 -6.77
C TYR A 35 3.43 -3.23 -5.82
N PHE A 36 2.43 -4.01 -6.19
CA PHE A 36 2.16 -5.29 -5.58
C PHE A 36 3.31 -6.27 -5.85
N LYS A 37 3.39 -7.35 -5.08
CA LYS A 37 4.47 -8.35 -5.21
C LYS A 37 4.50 -9.01 -6.59
N ASP A 38 3.34 -9.17 -7.22
CA ASP A 38 3.17 -9.68 -8.58
C ASP A 38 3.46 -8.63 -9.67
N GLY A 39 3.93 -7.44 -9.30
CA GLY A 39 4.38 -6.40 -10.23
C GLY A 39 3.29 -5.45 -10.71
N VAL A 40 2.04 -5.63 -10.26
CA VAL A 40 0.95 -4.70 -10.60
C VAL A 40 1.13 -3.38 -9.85
N PHE A 41 0.96 -2.25 -10.54
CA PHE A 41 1.09 -0.93 -9.92
C PHE A 41 -0.03 -0.66 -8.91
N VAL A 42 0.31 -0.10 -7.75
CA VAL A 42 -0.66 0.34 -6.74
C VAL A 42 -1.02 1.81 -7.00
N PRO A 43 -2.22 2.11 -7.54
CA PRO A 43 -2.62 3.48 -7.81
C PRO A 43 -2.59 4.33 -6.54
N GLN A 44 -2.37 5.63 -6.71
CA GLN A 44 -2.50 6.57 -5.60
C GLN A 44 -3.95 6.61 -5.15
N ALA A 45 -4.15 6.74 -3.83
CA ALA A 45 -5.47 6.95 -3.26
C ALA A 45 -6.14 8.13 -3.97
N GLY A 46 -7.34 7.91 -4.49
CA GLY A 46 -8.16 8.90 -5.19
C GLY A 46 -9.62 8.50 -5.01
N ALA A 47 -10.50 9.50 -4.83
CA ALA A 47 -11.93 9.35 -4.51
C ALA A 47 -12.26 8.80 -3.10
N GLY A 48 -11.56 9.24 -2.05
CA GLY A 48 -11.94 8.97 -0.66
C GLY A 48 -11.47 7.63 -0.08
N GLU A 49 -11.04 6.68 -0.91
CA GLU A 49 -10.46 5.41 -0.45
C GLU A 49 -8.97 5.54 -0.15
N ALA A 50 -8.54 5.01 1.00
CA ALA A 50 -7.12 4.97 1.34
C ALA A 50 -6.41 3.84 0.57
N ARG A 51 -5.13 4.04 0.27
CA ARG A 51 -4.33 3.04 -0.45
C ARG A 51 -4.24 1.71 0.32
N LYS A 52 -4.33 1.75 1.66
CA LYS A 52 -4.38 0.56 2.52
C LYS A 52 -5.56 -0.36 2.15
N ASP A 53 -6.73 0.21 1.86
CA ASP A 53 -7.95 -0.57 1.67
C ASP A 53 -7.88 -1.33 0.33
N LYS A 54 -7.33 -0.66 -0.70
CA LYS A 54 -7.02 -1.29 -1.99
C LYS A 54 -6.03 -2.45 -1.86
N ILE A 55 -4.99 -2.29 -1.03
CA ILE A 55 -3.98 -3.35 -0.84
C ILE A 55 -4.60 -4.54 -0.10
N LEU A 56 -5.40 -4.29 0.95
CA LEU A 56 -6.09 -5.33 1.70
C LEU A 56 -7.07 -6.11 0.82
N GLU A 57 -7.87 -5.42 0.02
CA GLU A 57 -8.80 -6.05 -0.90
C GLU A 57 -8.07 -6.88 -1.96
N TYR A 58 -6.99 -6.34 -2.54
CA TYR A 58 -6.18 -7.06 -3.53
C TYR A 58 -5.54 -8.31 -2.93
N ALA A 59 -4.93 -8.20 -1.75
CA ALA A 59 -4.34 -9.32 -1.03
C ALA A 59 -5.38 -10.40 -0.71
N LYS A 60 -6.57 -10.01 -0.25
CA LYS A 60 -7.69 -10.92 -0.01
C LYS A 60 -8.11 -11.66 -1.28
N ASN A 61 -8.30 -10.94 -2.40
CA ASN A 61 -8.70 -11.53 -3.68
C ASN A 61 -7.64 -12.47 -4.26
N LYS A 62 -6.36 -12.25 -3.92
CA LYS A 62 -5.24 -13.11 -4.33
C LYS A 62 -4.92 -14.23 -3.35
N GLY A 63 -5.61 -14.31 -2.20
CA GLY A 63 -5.35 -15.30 -1.16
C GLY A 63 -3.99 -15.13 -0.48
N TRP A 64 -3.52 -13.89 -0.31
CA TRP A 64 -2.27 -13.60 0.40
C TRP A 64 -2.51 -13.58 1.90
N ALA A 65 -1.66 -14.32 2.63
CA ALA A 65 -1.60 -14.36 4.09
C ALA A 65 -0.61 -13.30 4.63
#